data_AF-A0A378VZ02-F1
#
_entry.id   AF-A0A378VZ02-F1
#
_cell.length_a   1.000
_cell.length_b   1.000
_cell.length_c   1.000
_cell.angle_alpha   90.00
_cell.angle_beta   90.00
_cell.angle_gamma   90.00
#
_symmetry.space_group_name_H-M   'P 1'
#
loop_
_entity.id
_entity.type
_entity.pdbx_description
1 polymer ?
#
loop_
_entity_poly.entity_id
_entity_poly.type
_entity_poly.pdbx_seq_one_letter_code
_entity_poly.pdbx_strand_id
1 'polypeptide(L)'
;MQEEAAPVEKEQEDPTAPIIDPENNKIVTTYSERRLFDLVKSILPDDASIEAKDTESYFSVLVDGKSNRWILRYFDNKQRPSVIFPIELEESDISNIERCGLEVSGNQVIIDTPENLLRVVWLVIDSYRFCCDDENFKRKPK
;
A
#
# COMPACT_ATOMS: atom_id res chain seq x y z
N MET A 1 -47.47 14.86 -28.72
CA MET A 1 -46.99 14.46 -27.37
C MET A 1 -45.76 13.61 -27.59
N GLN A 2 -44.58 14.19 -27.45
CA GLN A 2 -43.32 13.45 -27.42
C GLN A 2 -42.57 14.02 -26.22
N GLU A 3 -42.58 13.22 -25.17
CA GLU A 3 -41.89 13.44 -23.91
C GLU A 3 -40.44 13.04 -24.16
N GLU A 4 -39.59 14.03 -24.42
CA GLU A 4 -38.15 13.82 -24.62
C GLU A 4 -37.49 13.81 -23.24
N ALA A 5 -37.07 12.62 -22.84
CA ALA A 5 -36.49 12.33 -21.53
C ALA A 5 -35.23 13.15 -21.29
N ALA A 6 -35.14 13.76 -20.11
CA ALA A 6 -33.97 14.46 -19.62
C ALA A 6 -32.72 13.57 -19.65
N PRO A 7 -31.56 14.07 -20.09
CA PRO A 7 -30.31 13.34 -19.95
C PRO A 7 -29.93 13.29 -18.46
N VAL A 8 -29.80 12.07 -17.95
CA VAL A 8 -29.18 11.78 -16.65
C VAL A 8 -27.77 12.35 -16.66
N GLU A 9 -27.55 13.40 -15.86
CA GLU A 9 -26.22 13.90 -15.52
C GLU A 9 -25.40 12.73 -14.95
N LYS A 10 -24.33 12.38 -15.67
CA LYS A 10 -23.27 11.54 -15.12
C LYS A 10 -22.61 12.34 -14.01
N GLU A 11 -22.84 11.89 -12.78
CA GLU A 11 -22.13 12.35 -11.59
C GLU A 11 -20.64 12.41 -11.91
N GLN A 12 -20.08 13.61 -11.84
CA GLN A 12 -18.65 13.82 -12.01
C GLN A 12 -17.98 13.16 -10.80
N GLU A 13 -17.50 11.93 -10.96
CA GLU A 13 -16.70 11.27 -9.94
C GLU A 13 -15.40 12.06 -9.77
N ASP A 14 -15.35 12.88 -8.71
CA ASP A 14 -14.14 13.56 -8.28
C ASP A 14 -13.01 12.52 -8.09
N PRO A 15 -11.92 12.55 -8.89
CA PRO A 15 -10.88 11.52 -8.86
C PRO A 15 -10.08 11.49 -7.54
N THR A 16 -10.28 12.50 -6.68
CA THR A 16 -9.65 12.62 -5.36
C THR A 16 -10.61 12.32 -4.21
N ALA A 17 -11.90 12.07 -4.46
CA ALA A 17 -12.86 11.82 -3.40
C ALA A 17 -12.56 10.49 -2.68
N PRO A 18 -12.47 10.48 -1.34
CA PRO A 18 -12.25 9.26 -0.56
C PRO A 18 -13.35 8.24 -0.84
N ILE A 19 -12.98 6.97 -1.05
CA ILE A 19 -13.92 5.88 -1.26
C ILE A 19 -14.25 5.30 0.11
N ILE A 20 -15.49 5.44 0.54
CA ILE A 20 -15.97 4.89 1.82
C ILE A 20 -16.52 3.49 1.54
N ASP A 21 -16.04 2.50 2.27
CA ASP A 21 -16.54 1.14 2.13
C ASP A 21 -18.02 1.07 2.58
N PRO A 22 -18.92 0.50 1.74
CA PRO A 22 -20.35 0.46 2.03
C PRO A 22 -20.72 -0.45 3.21
N GLU A 23 -19.86 -1.42 3.56
CA GLU A 23 -20.08 -2.30 4.71
C GLU A 23 -19.48 -1.73 6.00
N ASN A 24 -18.43 -0.89 5.90
CA ASN A 24 -17.83 -0.23 7.05
C ASN A 24 -17.40 1.21 6.74
N ASN A 25 -18.20 2.18 7.19
CA ASN A 25 -17.94 3.62 7.02
C ASN A 25 -16.63 4.13 7.64
N LYS A 26 -15.90 3.30 8.42
CA LYS A 26 -14.57 3.63 8.95
C LYS A 26 -13.43 3.27 8.01
N ILE A 27 -13.69 2.39 7.03
CA ILE A 27 -12.72 2.04 5.98
C ILE A 27 -12.89 3.09 4.90
N VAL A 28 -11.95 4.03 4.87
CA VAL A 28 -11.98 5.20 4.00
C VAL A 28 -10.70 5.16 3.18
N THR A 29 -10.79 4.63 1.97
CA THR A 29 -9.65 4.62 1.05
C THR A 29 -9.44 6.03 0.51
N THR A 30 -8.53 6.74 1.15
CA THR A 30 -8.06 8.08 0.82
C THR A 30 -7.33 8.10 -0.53
N TYR A 31 -7.10 9.31 -1.03
CA TYR A 31 -6.27 9.50 -2.22
C TYR A 31 -4.84 8.99 -2.00
N SER A 32 -4.29 9.18 -0.79
CA SER A 32 -2.93 8.74 -0.44
C SER A 32 -2.76 7.23 -0.59
N GLU A 33 -3.75 6.44 -0.17
CA GLU A 33 -3.71 4.98 -0.25
C GLU A 33 -3.80 4.47 -1.69
N ARG A 34 -4.70 5.05 -2.49
CA ARG A 34 -4.78 4.78 -3.93
C ARG A 34 -3.46 5.13 -4.61
N ARG A 35 -2.92 6.32 -4.32
CA ARG A 35 -1.65 6.77 -4.87
C ARG A 35 -0.51 5.84 -4.49
N LEU A 36 -0.48 5.39 -3.24
CA LEU A 36 0.52 4.45 -2.76
C LEU A 36 0.44 3.11 -3.49
N PHE A 37 -0.77 2.58 -3.69
CA PHE A 37 -0.97 1.35 -4.44
C PHE A 37 -0.55 1.48 -5.91
N ASP A 38 -0.85 2.61 -6.56
CA ASP A 38 -0.38 2.89 -7.93
C ASP A 38 1.15 2.95 -8.01
N LEU A 39 1.81 3.54 -7.00
CA LEU A 39 3.27 3.55 -6.93
C LEU A 39 3.83 2.14 -6.77
N VAL A 40 3.24 1.30 -5.92
CA VAL A 40 3.65 -0.11 -5.78
C VAL A 40 3.48 -0.86 -7.09
N LYS A 41 2.34 -0.69 -7.77
CA LYS A 41 2.12 -1.28 -9.11
C LYS A 41 3.16 -0.81 -10.13
N SER A 42 3.55 0.45 -10.09
CA SER A 42 4.57 0.99 -10.99
C SER A 42 5.99 0.48 -10.67
N ILE A 43 6.26 0.06 -9.44
CA ILE A 43 7.55 -0.49 -9.01
C ILE A 43 7.67 -1.95 -9.42
N LEU A 44 6.59 -2.71 -9.29
CA LEU A 44 6.53 -4.13 -9.54
C LEU A 44 6.30 -4.43 -11.03
N PRO A 45 6.65 -5.63 -11.52
CA PRO A 45 6.33 -6.02 -12.89
C PRO A 45 4.83 -6.07 -13.13
N ASP A 46 4.38 -5.83 -14.36
CA ASP A 46 2.94 -5.81 -14.74
C ASP A 46 2.18 -7.12 -14.43
N ASP A 47 2.89 -8.25 -14.38
CA ASP A 47 2.33 -9.58 -14.06
C ASP A 47 2.25 -9.83 -12.53
N ALA A 48 2.67 -8.87 -11.69
CA ALA A 48 2.61 -9.02 -10.25
C ALA A 48 1.16 -9.11 -9.77
N SER A 49 0.76 -10.28 -9.28
CA SER A 49 -0.54 -10.52 -8.65
C SER A 49 -0.60 -9.84 -7.27
N ILE A 50 -0.90 -8.55 -7.25
CA ILE A 50 -1.01 -7.74 -6.04
C ILE A 50 -2.41 -7.19 -5.82
N GLU A 51 -2.84 -7.22 -4.56
CA GLU A 51 -4.18 -6.79 -4.15
C GLU A 51 -4.09 -5.81 -2.99
N ALA A 52 -4.83 -4.70 -3.10
CA ALA A 52 -4.99 -3.75 -2.01
C ALA A 52 -6.06 -4.23 -1.04
N LYS A 53 -5.74 -4.21 0.26
CA LYS A 53 -6.68 -4.52 1.34
C LYS A 53 -6.65 -3.39 2.36
N ASP A 54 -7.74 -2.64 2.40
CA ASP A 54 -7.92 -1.57 3.36
C ASP A 54 -8.47 -2.12 4.70
N THR A 55 -8.08 -1.51 5.82
CA THR A 55 -8.53 -1.89 7.16
C THR A 55 -8.78 -0.65 8.01
N GLU A 56 -9.45 -0.79 9.16
CA GLU A 56 -9.70 0.36 10.07
C GLU A 56 -8.43 1.09 10.54
N SER A 57 -7.27 0.43 10.51
CA SER A 57 -6.02 0.95 11.09
C SER A 57 -4.88 1.13 10.09
N TYR A 58 -4.94 0.47 8.93
CA TYR A 58 -3.88 0.47 7.93
C TYR A 58 -4.34 -0.06 6.58
N PHE A 59 -3.65 0.36 5.54
CA PHE A 59 -3.81 -0.12 4.18
C PHE A 59 -2.72 -1.14 3.85
N SER A 60 -3.07 -2.37 3.53
CA SER A 60 -2.12 -3.45 3.24
C SER A 60 -2.08 -3.77 1.76
N VAL A 61 -0.89 -4.02 1.21
CA VAL A 61 -0.75 -4.58 -0.14
C VAL A 61 -0.36 -6.05 -0.03
N LEU A 62 -1.20 -6.93 -0.58
CA LEU A 62 -1.08 -8.38 -0.52
C LEU A 62 -0.58 -8.95 -1.85
N VAL A 63 0.03 -10.14 -1.80
CA VAL A 63 0.39 -10.94 -2.97
C VAL A 63 -0.55 -12.15 -3.06
N ASP A 64 -1.11 -12.40 -4.24
CA ASP A 64 -2.09 -13.47 -4.49
C ASP A 64 -3.34 -13.43 -3.57
N GLY A 65 -3.68 -12.26 -3.04
CA GLY A 65 -4.78 -12.09 -2.09
C GLY A 65 -4.57 -12.77 -0.73
N LYS A 66 -3.39 -13.35 -0.50
CA LYS A 66 -3.10 -14.11 0.72
C LYS A 66 -2.67 -13.15 1.83
N SER A 67 -3.43 -13.12 2.92
CA SER A 67 -3.14 -12.21 4.05
C SER A 67 -1.80 -12.48 4.76
N ASN A 68 -1.22 -13.67 4.61
CA ASN A 68 0.14 -13.96 5.11
C ASN A 68 1.25 -13.47 4.17
N ARG A 69 0.94 -13.16 2.90
CA ARG A 69 1.88 -12.61 1.92
C ARG A 69 1.51 -11.16 1.68
N TRP A 70 2.17 -10.26 2.39
CA TRP A 70 1.91 -8.83 2.29
C TRP A 70 3.22 -8.11 2.02
N ILE A 71 3.25 -7.24 1.01
CA ILE A 71 4.44 -6.52 0.56
C ILE A 71 4.72 -5.35 1.50
N LEU A 72 3.67 -4.64 1.90
CA LEU A 72 3.77 -3.54 2.84
C LEU A 72 2.43 -3.28 3.53
N ARG A 73 2.50 -2.55 4.64
CA ARG A 73 1.35 -1.95 5.32
C ARG A 73 1.60 -0.47 5.49
N TYR A 74 0.73 0.34 4.93
CA TYR A 74 0.73 1.79 5.04
C TYR A 74 -0.21 2.23 6.16
N PHE A 75 0.27 3.15 6.99
CA PHE A 75 -0.46 3.76 8.07
C PHE A 75 -0.61 5.24 7.74
N ASP A 76 -1.82 5.66 7.38
CA ASP A 76 -2.15 7.08 7.17
C ASP A 76 -2.33 7.80 8.51
N ASN A 77 -1.26 7.87 9.30
CA ASN A 77 -1.31 8.57 10.58
C ASN A 77 -1.23 10.08 10.32
N LYS A 78 -2.22 10.84 10.81
CA LYS A 78 -2.38 12.30 10.56
C LYS A 78 -1.15 13.16 10.82
N GLN A 79 -0.22 12.70 11.67
CA GLN A 79 1.02 13.42 11.95
C GLN A 79 2.21 12.92 11.11
N ARG A 80 2.34 11.60 10.96
CA ARG A 80 3.53 10.95 10.37
C ARG A 80 3.10 9.66 9.67
N PRO A 81 2.73 9.70 8.39
CA PRO A 81 2.38 8.49 7.66
C PRO A 81 3.60 7.59 7.50
N SER A 82 3.39 6.30 7.70
CA SER A 82 4.47 5.31 7.77
C SER A 82 4.15 4.05 6.99
N VAL A 83 5.18 3.31 6.61
CA VAL A 83 5.06 1.98 6.01
C VAL A 83 5.83 0.95 6.82
N ILE A 84 5.31 -0.26 6.86
CA ILE A 84 5.97 -1.43 7.42
C ILE A 84 6.14 -2.45 6.30
N PHE A 85 7.28 -3.13 6.29
CA PHE A 85 7.58 -4.23 5.39
C PHE A 85 7.58 -5.57 6.14
N PRO A 86 7.29 -6.70 5.46
CA PRO A 86 7.31 -8.05 6.06
C PRO A 86 8.73 -8.54 6.37
N ILE A 87 9.74 -7.89 5.80
CA ILE A 87 11.16 -8.17 6.02
C ILE A 87 11.67 -7.42 7.23
N GLU A 88 12.64 -8.01 7.94
CA GLU A 88 13.35 -7.34 9.02
C GLU A 88 14.34 -6.33 8.42
N LEU A 89 14.32 -5.10 8.93
CA LEU A 89 15.24 -4.05 8.50
C LEU A 89 16.58 -4.24 9.20
N GLU A 90 17.67 -4.42 8.45
CA GLU A 90 19.01 -4.48 9.01
C GLU A 90 19.58 -3.06 9.25
N GLU A 91 20.65 -2.95 10.04
CA GLU A 91 21.32 -1.66 10.29
C GLU A 91 21.75 -0.95 8.99
N SER A 92 22.10 -1.74 7.97
CA SER A 92 22.44 -1.25 6.63
C SER A 92 21.23 -0.65 5.91
N ASP A 93 20.06 -1.26 6.04
CA ASP A 93 18.81 -0.73 5.47
C ASP A 93 18.44 0.58 6.13
N ILE A 94 18.46 0.62 7.47
CA ILE A 94 18.17 1.82 8.25
C ILE A 94 19.09 2.97 7.80
N SER A 95 20.40 2.71 7.73
CA SER A 95 21.38 3.70 7.26
C SER A 95 21.10 4.20 5.83
N ASN A 96 20.63 3.33 4.94
CA ASN A 96 20.30 3.70 3.56
C ASN A 96 19.00 4.51 3.48
N ILE A 97 17.99 4.14 4.27
CA ILE A 97 16.73 4.89 4.40
C ILE A 97 17.01 6.31 4.90
N GLU A 98 17.84 6.45 5.93
CA GLU A 98 18.27 7.74 6.47
C GLU A 98 19.04 8.57 5.44
N ARG A 99 19.92 7.95 4.65
CA ARG A 99 20.61 8.62 3.53
C ARG A 99 19.67 9.10 2.43
N CYS A 100 18.53 8.44 2.26
CA CYS A 100 17.48 8.87 1.34
C CYS A 100 16.64 10.02 1.92
N GLY A 101 16.94 10.49 3.13
CA GLY A 101 16.22 11.57 3.81
C GLY A 101 14.88 11.12 4.39
N LEU A 102 14.77 9.84 4.75
CA LEU A 102 13.63 9.26 5.45
C LEU A 102 14.01 8.87 6.87
N GLU A 103 13.01 8.65 7.71
CA GLU A 103 13.23 8.27 9.11
C GLU A 103 12.69 6.87 9.38
N VAL A 104 13.35 6.12 10.25
CA VAL A 104 12.90 4.80 10.69
C VAL A 104 12.58 4.85 12.18
N SER A 105 11.38 4.41 12.53
CA SER A 105 10.92 4.31 13.93
C SER A 105 10.60 2.85 14.25
N GLY A 106 11.56 2.14 14.83
CA GLY A 106 11.46 0.70 15.05
C GLY A 106 11.48 -0.06 13.72
N ASN A 107 10.38 -0.73 13.37
CA ASN A 107 10.22 -1.43 12.08
C ASN A 107 9.35 -0.65 11.08
N GLN A 108 9.10 0.64 11.33
CA GLN A 108 8.28 1.49 10.47
C GLN A 108 9.16 2.53 9.78
N VAL A 109 9.01 2.67 8.48
CA VAL A 109 9.65 3.71 7.69
C VAL A 109 8.66 4.87 7.54
N ILE A 110 9.02 6.04 8.06
CA ILE A 110 8.23 7.25 7.93
C ILE A 110 8.42 7.81 6.53
N ILE A 111 7.34 7.88 5.77
CA ILE A 111 7.40 8.35 4.38
C ILE A 111 6.84 9.75 4.20
N ASP A 112 6.11 10.34 5.15
CA ASP A 112 5.49 11.70 5.08
C ASP A 112 4.50 11.95 3.93
N THR A 113 4.77 11.39 2.75
CA THR A 113 4.00 11.42 1.50
C THR A 113 4.12 10.05 0.81
N PRO A 114 3.11 9.60 0.06
CA PRO A 114 3.17 8.31 -0.64
C PRO A 114 4.33 8.25 -1.65
N GLU A 115 4.69 9.36 -2.29
CA GLU A 115 5.78 9.45 -3.28
C GLU A 115 7.14 9.10 -2.70
N ASN A 116 7.37 9.33 -1.41
CA ASN A 116 8.61 8.95 -0.75
C ASN A 116 8.80 7.43 -0.67
N LEU A 117 7.77 6.62 -0.93
CA LEU A 117 7.92 5.19 -1.18
C LEU A 117 8.89 4.91 -2.34
N LEU A 118 8.95 5.79 -3.34
CA LEU A 118 9.90 5.69 -4.46
C LEU A 118 11.36 5.82 -4.03
N ARG A 119 11.61 6.35 -2.82
CA ARG A 119 12.96 6.40 -2.27
C ARG A 119 13.39 5.08 -1.65
N VAL A 120 12.47 4.15 -1.39
CA VAL A 120 12.72 2.84 -0.77
C VAL A 120 12.23 1.70 -1.67
N VAL A 121 12.36 1.90 -2.99
CA VAL A 121 11.92 0.94 -4.03
C VAL A 121 12.54 -0.44 -3.82
N TRP A 122 13.80 -0.51 -3.39
CA TRP A 122 14.46 -1.79 -3.14
C TRP A 122 13.74 -2.60 -2.07
N LEU A 123 13.24 -1.96 -1.00
CA LEU A 123 12.48 -2.64 0.06
C LEU A 123 11.16 -3.19 -0.47
N VAL A 124 10.48 -2.44 -1.34
CA VAL A 124 9.22 -2.90 -1.98
C VAL A 124 9.50 -4.14 -2.84
N ILE A 125 10.55 -4.09 -3.65
CA ILE A 125 10.95 -5.21 -4.52
C ILE A 125 11.36 -6.42 -3.68
N ASP A 126 12.21 -6.23 -2.67
CA ASP A 126 12.67 -7.33 -1.82
C ASP A 126 11.52 -7.93 -0.99
N SER A 127 10.59 -7.10 -0.51
CA SER A 127 9.37 -7.58 0.16
C SER A 127 8.48 -8.40 -0.78
N TYR A 128 8.34 -7.99 -2.03
CA TYR A 128 7.61 -8.76 -3.04
C TYR A 128 8.31 -10.10 -3.31
N ARG A 129 9.62 -10.09 -3.53
CA ARG A 129 10.41 -11.32 -3.74
C ARG A 129 10.32 -12.27 -2.55
N PHE A 130 10.37 -11.73 -1.33
CA PHE A 130 10.18 -12.48 -0.10
C PHE A 130 8.80 -13.15 -0.06
N CYS A 131 7.75 -12.46 -0.48
CA CYS A 131 6.38 -13.00 -0.56
C CYS A 131 6.21 -14.07 -1.65
N CYS A 132 6.92 -13.95 -2.77
CA CYS A 132 6.90 -14.93 -3.86
C CYS A 132 7.62 -16.23 -3.50
N ASP A 133 8.59 -16.20 -2.58
CA ASP A 133 9.32 -17.37 -2.15
C ASP A 133 8.53 -18.16 -1.09
N ASP A 134 7.91 -19.27 -1.52
CA ASP A 134 7.18 -20.19 -0.67
C ASP A 134 8.01 -20.77 0.49
N GLU A 135 9.34 -20.85 0.38
CA GLU A 135 10.21 -21.36 1.45
C GLU A 135 10.10 -20.50 2.72
N ASN A 136 9.91 -19.19 2.57
CA ASN A 136 9.76 -18.25 3.68
C ASN A 136 8.49 -18.50 4.52
N PHE A 137 7.50 -19.20 3.95
CA PHE A 137 6.24 -19.50 4.60
C PHE A 137 6.07 -20.98 4.95
N LYS A 138 7.07 -21.83 4.63
CA LYS A 138 7.05 -23.24 5.04
C LYS A 138 7.19 -23.31 6.57
N ARG A 139 6.24 -23.99 7.21
CA ARG A 139 6.35 -24.32 8.64
C ARG A 139 7.59 -25.21 8.81
N LYS A 140 8.58 -24.75 9.57
CA LYS A 140 9.71 -25.60 9.95
C LYS A 140 9.15 -26.83 10.68
N PRO A 141 9.50 -28.06 10.26
CA PRO A 141 9.11 -29.25 11.00
C PRO A 141 9.69 -29.14 12.41
N LYS A 142 8.84 -29.38 13.41
CA LYS A 142 9.18 -29.33 14.83
C LYS A 142 10.06 -30.50 15.24
#